data_AF-A7EAQ1-F1
#
_entry.id   AF-A7EAQ1-F1
#
_cell.length_a   1.000
_cell.length_b   1.000
_cell.length_c   1.000
_cell.angle_alpha   90.00
_cell.angle_beta   90.00
_cell.angle_gamma   90.00
#
_symmetry.space_group_name_H-M   'P 1'
#
loop_
_entity.id
_entity.type
_entity.pdbx_description
1 polymer ?
#
loop_
_entity_poly.entity_id
_entity_poly.type
_entity_poly.pdbx_seq_one_letter_code
_entity_poly.pdbx_strand_id
1 'polypeptide(L)'
;MGTVWLRLKTDQSDIQPFINAIFFGSAFMSFMAVAYVPSFLEDRSTFIKERANGLYGPTAFMLSNFIIGLPYLFLITFLFSVTTYFLSNFRPTGTAFFTWIMWLFLDLLAAESLVVLVSSLFPSFVISLALTAFANGLWMSVGGFLVPPHILNVFWRYVFHYIDYQTYVFQGMMVNEFSEREYSCGSSCHCMYITDLAPQCKISGKGVLDQYGYKTGKTGEWVRGLSIFVSLLESGTRGQNIP
;
A
#
# COMPACT_ATOMS: atom_id res chain seq x y z
N MET A 1 -7.58 9.44 11.06
CA MET A 1 -7.24 9.97 9.72
C MET A 1 -8.10 11.14 9.30
N GLY A 2 -9.33 10.94 8.85
CA GLY A 2 -10.08 12.01 8.17
C GLY A 2 -10.30 13.30 8.97
N THR A 3 -10.41 13.22 10.30
CA THR A 3 -10.55 14.41 11.16
C THR A 3 -9.25 15.13 11.47
N VAL A 4 -8.11 14.41 11.41
CA VAL A 4 -6.78 14.97 11.69
C VAL A 4 -6.26 15.75 10.48
N TRP A 5 -6.47 15.21 9.28
CA TRP A 5 -6.15 15.87 8.00
C TRP A 5 -7.44 16.27 7.30
N LEU A 6 -8.15 17.23 7.87
CA LEU A 6 -9.46 17.65 7.38
C LEU A 6 -9.31 18.75 6.33
N ARG A 7 -9.82 18.50 5.12
CA ARG A 7 -9.92 19.46 4.01
C ARG A 7 -8.61 20.22 3.72
N LEU A 8 -7.59 19.47 3.33
CA LEU A 8 -6.32 20.04 2.90
C LEU A 8 -6.52 20.91 1.65
N LYS A 9 -5.87 22.07 1.62
CA LYS A 9 -5.91 23.04 0.53
C LYS A 9 -4.71 22.86 -0.40
N THR A 10 -4.79 23.45 -1.59
CA THR A 10 -3.68 23.46 -2.55
C THR A 10 -2.68 24.57 -2.25
N ASP A 11 -2.26 24.67 -0.99
CA ASP A 11 -1.27 25.64 -0.50
C ASP A 11 0.04 24.92 -0.19
N GLN A 12 1.16 25.62 -0.28
CA GLN A 12 2.47 25.03 0.00
C GLN A 12 2.62 24.48 1.43
N SER A 13 1.87 25.02 2.40
CA SER A 13 1.84 24.53 3.79
C SER A 13 1.25 23.13 3.91
N ASP A 14 0.36 22.76 2.99
CA ASP A 14 -0.46 21.57 3.07
C ASP A 14 0.17 20.39 2.31
N ILE A 15 1.26 20.62 1.57
CA ILE A 15 2.05 19.58 0.89
C ILE A 15 2.53 18.53 1.90
N GLN A 16 3.19 18.94 2.99
CA GLN A 16 3.70 18.00 3.99
C GLN A 16 2.56 17.23 4.70
N PRO A 17 1.46 17.88 5.14
CA PRO A 17 0.27 17.18 5.60
C PRO A 17 -0.30 16.15 4.62
N PHE A 18 -0.34 16.41 3.31
CA PHE A 18 -0.76 15.39 2.32
C PHE A 18 0.16 14.17 2.36
N ILE A 19 1.48 14.37 2.32
CA ILE A 19 2.45 13.27 2.36
C ILE A 19 2.29 12.45 3.64
N ASN A 20 2.14 13.11 4.79
CA ASN A 20 1.93 12.45 6.08
C ASN A 20 0.63 11.65 6.11
N ALA A 21 -0.45 12.18 5.53
CA ALA A 21 -1.74 11.48 5.44
C ALA A 21 -1.64 10.22 4.58
N ILE A 22 -0.91 10.29 3.46
CA ILE A 22 -0.66 9.14 2.57
C ILE A 22 0.13 8.07 3.32
N PHE A 23 1.26 8.44 3.93
CA PHE A 23 2.14 7.50 4.65
C PHE A 23 1.40 6.81 5.80
N PHE A 24 0.77 7.58 6.67
CA PHE A 24 0.04 7.00 7.79
C PHE A 24 -1.15 6.17 7.30
N GLY A 25 -1.82 6.59 6.21
CA GLY A 25 -2.98 5.90 5.67
C GLY A 25 -2.68 4.46 5.28
N SER A 26 -1.62 4.23 4.49
CA SER A 26 -1.18 2.87 4.14
C SER A 26 -0.58 2.13 5.33
N ALA A 27 0.34 2.77 6.06
CA ALA A 27 1.02 2.11 7.17
C ALA A 27 0.05 1.62 8.26
N PHE A 28 -0.99 2.42 8.57
CA PHE A 28 -2.03 2.03 9.51
C PHE A 28 -2.83 0.82 9.02
N MET A 29 -3.24 0.80 7.74
CA MET A 29 -3.97 -0.33 7.16
C MET A 29 -3.15 -1.61 7.19
N SER A 30 -1.88 -1.54 6.77
CA SER A 30 -0.91 -2.63 6.87
C SER A 30 -0.74 -3.16 8.30
N PHE A 31 -0.64 -2.26 9.29
CA PHE A 31 -0.45 -2.65 10.67
C PHE A 31 -1.69 -3.34 11.27
N MET A 32 -2.89 -2.92 10.87
CA MET A 32 -4.14 -3.54 11.30
C MET A 32 -4.31 -4.97 10.79
N ALA A 33 -3.65 -5.37 9.69
CA ALA A 33 -3.67 -6.74 9.19
C ALA A 33 -3.18 -7.77 10.23
N VAL A 34 -2.37 -7.36 11.20
CA VAL A 34 -1.89 -8.20 12.30
C VAL A 34 -3.04 -8.77 13.15
N ALA A 35 -4.21 -8.12 13.16
CA ALA A 35 -5.41 -8.62 13.82
C ALA A 35 -5.98 -9.91 13.18
N TYR A 36 -5.50 -10.31 12.00
CA TYR A 36 -5.88 -11.55 11.32
C TYR A 36 -5.19 -12.81 11.89
N VAL A 37 -4.05 -12.65 12.59
CA VAL A 37 -3.28 -13.75 13.21
C VAL A 37 -4.14 -14.76 14.00
N PRO A 38 -4.99 -14.35 14.97
CA PRO A 38 -5.73 -15.30 15.79
C PRO A 38 -6.73 -16.13 14.96
N SER A 39 -7.46 -15.50 14.05
CA SER A 39 -8.43 -16.18 13.18
C SER A 39 -7.74 -17.23 12.30
N PHE A 40 -6.60 -16.88 11.72
CA PHE A 40 -5.83 -17.83 10.90
C PHE A 40 -5.31 -19.02 11.72
N LEU A 41 -4.86 -18.79 12.95
CA LEU A 41 -4.39 -19.88 13.83
C LEU A 41 -5.52 -20.82 14.24
N GLU A 42 -6.73 -20.30 14.44
CA GLU A 42 -7.93 -21.10 14.70
C GLU A 42 -8.26 -22.00 13.50
N ASP A 43 -8.36 -21.42 12.30
CA ASP A 43 -8.60 -22.16 11.05
C ASP A 43 -7.54 -23.24 10.81
N ARG A 44 -6.27 -22.90 11.04
CA ARG A 44 -5.15 -23.85 10.92
C ARG A 44 -5.28 -25.02 11.91
N SER A 45 -5.77 -24.77 13.13
CA SER A 45 -5.94 -25.82 14.13
C SER A 45 -7.02 -26.84 13.73
N THR A 46 -8.07 -26.37 13.06
CA THR A 46 -9.12 -27.20 12.47
C THR A 46 -8.59 -27.96 11.26
N PHE A 47 -7.87 -27.29 10.37
CA PHE A 47 -7.23 -27.92 9.21
C PHE A 47 -6.31 -29.10 9.58
N ILE A 48 -5.52 -28.99 10.66
CA ILE A 48 -4.64 -30.09 11.09
C ILE A 48 -5.45 -31.33 11.45
N LYS A 49 -6.60 -31.17 12.10
CA LYS A 49 -7.50 -32.28 12.47
C LYS A 49 -8.15 -32.90 11.22
N GLU A 50 -8.60 -32.07 10.30
CA GLU A 50 -9.24 -32.53 9.06
C GLU A 50 -8.25 -33.23 8.11
N ARG A 51 -7.01 -32.74 8.06
CA ARG A 51 -5.92 -33.37 7.31
C ARG A 51 -5.53 -34.72 7.90
N ALA A 52 -5.55 -34.88 9.22
CA ALA A 52 -5.32 -36.17 9.87
C ALA A 52 -6.36 -37.22 9.46
N ASN A 53 -7.58 -36.78 9.12
CA ASN A 53 -8.65 -37.62 8.58
C ASN A 53 -8.60 -37.79 7.05
N GLY A 54 -7.63 -37.18 6.35
CA GLY A 54 -7.46 -37.30 4.90
C GLY A 54 -8.46 -36.52 4.05
N LEU A 55 -9.14 -35.51 4.60
CA LEU A 55 -10.21 -34.78 3.90
C LEU A 55 -9.70 -33.88 2.74
N TYR A 56 -8.65 -33.07 2.97
CA TYR A 56 -8.08 -32.20 1.94
C TYR A 56 -6.62 -31.79 2.22
N GLY A 57 -5.95 -31.31 1.18
CA GLY A 57 -4.54 -30.91 1.20
C GLY A 57 -4.28 -29.45 1.61
N PRO A 58 -3.02 -29.09 1.90
CA PRO A 58 -2.65 -27.73 2.32
C PRO A 58 -2.86 -26.67 1.23
N THR A 59 -2.76 -27.04 -0.04
CA THR A 59 -2.98 -26.13 -1.18
C THR A 59 -4.45 -25.72 -1.27
N ALA A 60 -5.37 -26.66 -1.07
CA ALA A 60 -6.81 -26.39 -1.05
C ALA A 60 -7.19 -25.47 0.12
N PHE A 61 -6.59 -25.67 1.30
CA PHE A 61 -6.76 -24.79 2.46
C PHE A 61 -6.32 -23.35 2.15
N MET A 62 -5.09 -23.17 1.68
CA MET A 62 -4.52 -21.85 1.42
C MET A 62 -5.28 -21.09 0.32
N LEU A 63 -5.63 -21.77 -0.77
CA LEU A 63 -6.34 -21.14 -1.88
C LEU A 63 -7.76 -20.73 -1.49
N SER A 64 -8.46 -21.58 -0.73
CA SER A 64 -9.82 -21.27 -0.26
C SER A 64 -9.81 -20.07 0.70
N ASN A 65 -8.88 -20.07 1.66
CA ASN A 65 -8.74 -18.97 2.62
C ASN A 65 -8.38 -17.65 1.90
N PHE A 66 -7.48 -17.70 0.91
CA PHE A 66 -7.12 -16.53 0.10
C PHE A 66 -8.31 -15.98 -0.70
N ILE A 67 -9.04 -16.84 -1.43
CA ILE A 67 -10.19 -16.42 -2.25
C ILE A 67 -11.30 -15.85 -1.38
N ILE A 68 -11.56 -16.44 -0.21
CA ILE A 68 -12.55 -15.94 0.74
C ILE A 68 -12.12 -14.59 1.33
N GLY A 69 -10.82 -14.39 1.59
CA GLY A 69 -10.28 -13.13 2.12
C GLY A 69 -10.42 -11.94 1.15
N LEU A 70 -10.14 -12.14 -0.14
CA LEU A 70 -10.14 -11.07 -1.17
C LEU A 70 -11.36 -10.11 -1.11
N PRO A 71 -12.62 -10.57 -1.11
CA PRO A 71 -13.78 -9.66 -1.06
C PRO A 71 -13.86 -8.88 0.25
N TYR A 72 -13.47 -9.47 1.38
CA TYR A 72 -13.45 -8.75 2.67
C TYR A 72 -12.36 -7.69 2.68
N LEU A 73 -11.16 -7.98 2.16
CA LEU A 73 -10.10 -6.99 2.04
C LEU A 73 -10.50 -5.83 1.15
N PHE A 74 -11.14 -6.13 0.02
CA PHE A 74 -11.64 -5.10 -0.89
C PHE A 74 -12.71 -4.22 -0.22
N LEU A 75 -13.63 -4.81 0.56
CA LEU A 75 -14.64 -4.05 1.29
C LEU A 75 -14.01 -3.13 2.36
N ILE A 76 -13.05 -3.64 3.12
CA ILE A 76 -12.34 -2.88 4.17
C ILE A 76 -11.56 -1.71 3.53
N THR A 77 -10.82 -1.95 2.45
CA THR A 77 -10.07 -0.89 1.76
C THR A 77 -10.98 0.12 1.10
N PHE A 78 -12.12 -0.30 0.54
CA PHE A 78 -13.12 0.59 -0.04
C PHE A 78 -13.73 1.52 1.02
N LEU A 79 -14.20 0.98 2.15
CA LEU A 79 -14.80 1.77 3.23
C LEU A 79 -13.80 2.77 3.84
N PHE A 80 -12.55 2.33 4.06
CA PHE A 80 -11.48 3.21 4.52
C PHE A 80 -11.19 4.32 3.51
N SER A 81 -11.12 3.98 2.21
CA SER A 81 -10.86 4.94 1.14
C SER A 81 -11.98 5.96 1.01
N VAL A 82 -13.25 5.55 1.02
CA VAL A 82 -14.39 6.49 0.96
C VAL A 82 -14.36 7.47 2.14
N THR A 83 -13.99 7.02 3.33
CA THR A 83 -13.94 7.93 4.48
C THR A 83 -12.73 8.87 4.39
N THR A 84 -11.54 8.34 4.12
CA THR A 84 -10.30 9.14 4.13
C THR A 84 -10.17 10.05 2.92
N TYR A 85 -10.53 9.57 1.73
CA TYR A 85 -10.36 10.29 0.48
C TYR A 85 -11.18 11.59 0.44
N PHE A 86 -12.45 11.48 0.83
CA PHE A 86 -13.38 12.60 0.83
C PHE A 86 -13.14 13.58 1.99
N LEU A 87 -12.71 13.10 3.17
CA LEU A 87 -12.43 13.99 4.31
C LEU A 87 -11.13 14.79 4.11
N SER A 88 -10.11 14.19 3.52
CA SER A 88 -8.80 14.83 3.32
C SER A 88 -8.69 15.66 2.05
N ASN A 89 -9.73 15.68 1.21
CA ASN A 89 -9.77 16.48 -0.02
C ASN A 89 -8.61 16.15 -0.98
N PHE A 90 -8.39 14.84 -1.16
CA PHE A 90 -7.54 14.31 -2.22
C PHE A 90 -8.14 14.61 -3.60
N ARG A 91 -7.35 14.41 -4.65
CA ARG A 91 -7.72 14.82 -6.01
C ARG A 91 -9.12 14.31 -6.43
N PRO A 92 -10.09 15.16 -6.80
CA PRO A 92 -11.48 14.75 -7.05
C PRO A 92 -11.69 14.10 -8.44
N THR A 93 -10.79 13.22 -8.87
CA THR A 93 -10.87 12.51 -10.15
C THR A 93 -11.16 11.03 -9.93
N GLY A 94 -12.12 10.46 -10.66
CA GLY A 94 -12.48 9.05 -10.52
C GLY A 94 -11.31 8.08 -10.74
N THR A 95 -10.43 8.36 -11.70
CA THR A 95 -9.22 7.56 -11.94
C THR A 95 -8.28 7.56 -10.73
N ALA A 96 -8.03 8.73 -10.14
CA ALA A 96 -7.18 8.86 -8.95
C ALA A 96 -7.76 8.13 -7.74
N PHE A 97 -9.09 8.12 -7.59
CA PHE A 97 -9.78 7.39 -6.52
C PHE A 97 -9.65 5.87 -6.68
N PHE A 98 -9.88 5.33 -7.88
CA PHE A 98 -9.72 3.89 -8.11
C PHE A 98 -8.25 3.44 -8.01
N THR A 99 -7.30 4.26 -8.46
CA THR A 99 -5.86 3.97 -8.28
C THR A 99 -5.47 3.96 -6.81
N TRP A 100 -6.01 4.87 -6.00
CA TRP A 100 -5.83 4.87 -4.54
C TRP A 100 -6.34 3.57 -3.90
N ILE A 101 -7.58 3.15 -4.22
CA ILE A 101 -8.15 1.90 -3.71
C ILE A 101 -7.29 0.70 -4.12
N MET A 102 -6.84 0.65 -5.38
CA MET A 102 -6.02 -0.45 -5.88
C MET A 102 -4.71 -0.58 -5.11
N TRP A 103 -4.00 0.52 -4.87
CA TRP A 103 -2.75 0.51 -4.11
C TRP A 103 -2.97 0.07 -2.66
N LEU A 104 -4.00 0.60 -1.98
CA LEU A 104 -4.33 0.17 -0.61
C LEU A 104 -4.77 -1.30 -0.53
N PHE A 105 -5.48 -1.79 -1.54
CA PHE A 105 -5.87 -3.19 -1.60
C PHE A 105 -4.66 -4.11 -1.75
N LEU A 106 -3.71 -3.75 -2.61
CA LEU A 106 -2.45 -4.49 -2.77
C LEU A 106 -1.60 -4.45 -1.50
N ASP A 107 -1.57 -3.31 -0.81
CA ASP A 107 -0.91 -3.15 0.49
C ASP A 107 -1.47 -4.13 1.53
N LEU A 108 -2.79 -4.13 1.70
CA LEU A 108 -3.46 -5.00 2.66
C LEU A 108 -3.30 -6.49 2.30
N LEU A 109 -3.36 -6.83 1.02
CA LEU A 109 -3.16 -8.19 0.53
C LEU A 109 -1.74 -8.70 0.80
N ALA A 110 -0.74 -7.86 0.61
CA ALA A 110 0.65 -8.18 0.94
C ALA A 110 0.86 -8.33 2.45
N ALA A 111 0.26 -7.44 3.25
CA ALA A 111 0.30 -7.50 4.70
C ALA A 111 -0.34 -8.80 5.25
N GLU A 112 -1.51 -9.21 4.73
CA GLU A 112 -2.12 -10.49 5.13
C GLU A 112 -1.30 -11.70 4.70
N SER A 113 -0.72 -11.67 3.49
CA SER A 113 0.13 -12.76 3.01
C SER A 113 1.35 -12.97 3.92
N LEU A 114 1.91 -11.88 4.47
CA LEU A 114 2.96 -11.96 5.48
C LEU A 114 2.45 -12.52 6.81
N VAL A 115 1.29 -12.09 7.28
CA VAL A 115 0.66 -12.63 8.51
C VAL A 115 0.51 -14.15 8.38
N VAL A 116 0.00 -14.63 7.24
CA VAL A 116 -0.16 -16.06 6.94
C VAL A 116 1.19 -16.76 6.91
N LEU A 117 2.22 -16.17 6.28
CA LEU A 117 3.58 -16.73 6.22
C LEU A 117 4.18 -16.89 7.62
N VAL A 118 4.16 -15.84 8.43
CA VAL A 118 4.75 -15.84 9.79
C VAL A 118 3.98 -16.81 10.71
N SER A 119 2.65 -16.80 10.65
CA SER A 119 1.80 -17.69 11.46
C SER A 119 1.91 -19.15 11.05
N SER A 120 2.26 -19.42 9.79
CA SER A 120 2.51 -20.78 9.29
C SER A 120 3.85 -21.33 9.80
N LEU A 121 4.88 -20.48 9.89
CA LEU A 121 6.21 -20.83 10.41
C LEU A 121 6.22 -20.99 11.93
N PHE A 122 5.58 -20.05 12.64
CA PHE A 122 5.51 -20.02 14.09
C PHE A 122 4.04 -20.10 14.52
N PRO A 123 3.50 -21.29 14.83
CA PRO A 123 2.09 -21.46 15.20
C PRO A 123 1.83 -21.07 16.67
N SER A 124 2.29 -19.89 17.09
CA SER A 124 2.11 -19.35 18.43
C SER A 124 1.62 -17.92 18.34
N PHE A 125 0.39 -17.66 18.81
CA PHE A 125 -0.27 -16.35 18.72
C PHE A 125 0.65 -15.20 19.13
N VAL A 126 1.30 -15.30 20.29
CA VAL A 126 2.17 -14.23 20.83
C VAL A 126 3.38 -14.00 19.94
N ILE A 127 4.01 -15.07 19.46
CA ILE A 127 5.24 -14.99 18.65
C ILE A 127 4.90 -14.45 17.26
N SER A 128 3.85 -14.97 16.61
CA SER A 128 3.43 -14.51 15.28
C SER A 128 3.06 -13.02 15.31
N LEU A 129 2.25 -12.62 16.30
CA LEU A 129 1.85 -11.22 16.48
C LEU A 129 3.06 -10.31 16.64
N ALA A 130 4.00 -10.68 17.52
CA ALA A 130 5.21 -9.90 17.77
C ALA A 130 6.12 -9.79 16.54
N LEU A 131 6.34 -10.90 15.83
CA LEU A 131 7.19 -10.93 14.64
C LEU A 131 6.59 -10.14 13.47
N THR A 132 5.29 -10.27 13.23
CA THR A 132 4.64 -9.52 12.15
C THR A 132 4.59 -8.02 12.47
N ALA A 133 4.27 -7.65 13.72
CA ALA A 133 4.31 -6.25 14.14
C ALA A 133 5.72 -5.65 14.04
N PHE A 134 6.75 -6.42 14.42
CA PHE A 134 8.15 -6.03 14.27
C PHE A 134 8.54 -5.86 12.79
N ALA A 135 8.16 -6.79 11.91
CA ALA A 135 8.43 -6.70 10.48
C ALA A 135 7.78 -5.46 9.85
N ASN A 136 6.49 -5.23 10.13
CA ASN A 136 5.79 -4.04 9.65
C ASN A 136 6.41 -2.74 10.19
N GLY A 137 6.77 -2.67 11.47
CA GLY A 137 7.43 -1.49 12.04
C GLY A 137 8.84 -1.24 11.47
N LEU A 138 9.57 -2.32 11.16
CA LEU A 138 10.87 -2.23 10.51
C LEU A 138 10.74 -1.65 9.09
N TRP A 139 9.77 -2.12 8.32
CA TRP A 139 9.50 -1.60 6.98
C TRP A 139 9.03 -0.16 6.97
N MET A 140 8.18 0.25 7.92
CA MET A 140 7.86 1.67 8.09
C MET A 140 9.11 2.54 8.26
N SER A 141 10.14 2.04 8.95
CA SER A 141 11.40 2.77 9.17
C SER A 141 12.27 2.86 7.92
N VAL A 142 12.31 1.81 7.09
CA VAL A 142 13.08 1.78 5.83
C VAL A 142 12.27 2.19 4.60
N GLY A 143 10.99 2.55 4.78
CA GLY A 143 10.00 2.76 3.73
C GLY A 143 10.22 3.98 2.82
N GLY A 144 11.32 4.73 3.02
CA GLY A 144 11.67 5.91 2.24
C GLY A 144 11.03 7.22 2.72
N PHE A 145 9.97 7.18 3.54
CA PHE A 145 9.34 8.36 4.11
C PHE A 145 10.12 8.92 5.33
N LEU A 146 10.39 8.10 6.35
CA LEU A 146 11.15 8.53 7.54
C LEU A 146 12.63 8.74 7.23
N VAL A 147 13.20 7.85 6.42
CA VAL A 147 14.61 7.82 6.07
C VAL A 147 14.71 7.69 4.55
N PRO A 148 15.17 8.73 3.84
CA PRO A 148 15.36 8.65 2.40
C PRO A 148 16.32 7.51 2.00
N PRO A 149 16.09 6.82 0.88
CA PRO A 149 16.91 5.67 0.47
C PRO A 149 18.37 6.01 0.14
N HIS A 150 18.70 7.29 -0.05
CA HIS A 150 20.08 7.73 -0.32
C HIS A 150 20.97 7.79 0.93
N ILE A 151 20.39 7.94 2.13
CA ILE A 151 21.14 7.94 3.40
C ILE A 151 21.21 6.55 4.04
N LEU A 152 20.42 5.59 3.54
CA LEU A 152 20.41 4.23 4.06
C LEU A 152 21.72 3.48 3.74
N ASN A 153 22.27 2.82 4.75
CA ASN A 153 23.42 1.93 4.59
C ASN A 153 23.08 0.80 3.60
N VAL A 154 24.08 0.32 2.85
CA VAL A 154 23.94 -0.66 1.75
C VAL A 154 23.15 -1.89 2.20
N PHE A 155 23.39 -2.39 3.42
CA PHE A 155 22.66 -3.52 3.98
C PHE A 155 21.14 -3.27 4.07
N TRP A 156 20.74 -2.16 4.69
CA TRP A 156 19.32 -1.80 4.86
C TRP A 156 18.64 -1.47 3.53
N ARG A 157 19.38 -0.84 2.62
CA ARG A 157 18.88 -0.51 1.29
C ARG A 157 18.63 -1.74 0.42
N TYR A 158 19.53 -2.72 0.42
CA TYR A 158 19.35 -3.90 -0.45
C TYR A 158 18.45 -4.97 0.14
N VAL A 159 18.54 -5.23 1.45
CA VAL A 159 17.83 -6.33 2.10
C VAL A 159 16.41 -5.93 2.50
N PHE A 160 16.21 -4.74 3.06
CA PHE A 160 14.93 -4.37 3.66
C PHE A 160 14.11 -3.41 2.81
N HIS A 161 14.74 -2.46 2.11
CA HIS A 161 14.00 -1.47 1.32
C HIS A 161 13.40 -2.02 0.02
N TYR A 162 14.09 -2.90 -0.72
CA TYR A 162 13.52 -3.48 -1.95
C TYR A 162 12.50 -4.59 -1.72
N ILE A 163 12.51 -5.23 -0.54
CA ILE A 163 11.52 -6.25 -0.17
C ILE A 163 10.25 -5.61 0.40
N ASP A 164 10.37 -4.38 0.89
CA ASP A 164 9.26 -3.65 1.51
C ASP A 164 8.18 -3.29 0.49
N TYR A 165 7.00 -3.90 0.64
CA TYR A 165 5.82 -3.58 -0.15
C TYR A 165 5.27 -2.18 0.16
N GLN A 166 5.42 -1.68 1.39
CA GLN A 166 4.91 -0.36 1.80
C GLN A 166 5.60 0.77 1.05
N THR A 167 6.90 0.64 0.78
CA THR A 167 7.66 1.58 -0.07
C THR A 167 7.00 1.74 -1.44
N TYR A 168 6.64 0.63 -2.10
CA TYR A 168 6.04 0.67 -3.44
C TYR A 168 4.63 1.27 -3.44
N VAL A 169 3.83 0.91 -2.43
CA VAL A 169 2.47 1.45 -2.26
C VAL A 169 2.55 2.95 -1.99
N PHE A 170 3.42 3.38 -1.08
CA PHE A 170 3.64 4.79 -0.77
C PHE A 170 4.07 5.59 -2.00
N GLN A 171 5.06 5.08 -2.75
CA GLN A 171 5.49 5.70 -4.01
C GLN A 171 4.34 5.79 -5.03
N GLY A 172 3.54 4.73 -5.17
CA GLY A 172 2.39 4.68 -6.07
C GLY A 172 1.33 5.73 -5.73
N MET A 173 1.00 5.85 -4.43
CA MET A 173 0.03 6.84 -3.95
C MET A 173 0.56 8.27 -4.04
N MET A 174 1.86 8.49 -3.77
CA MET A 174 2.53 9.78 -3.96
C MET A 174 2.45 10.23 -5.42
N VAL A 175 2.78 9.35 -6.37
CA VAL A 175 2.67 9.67 -7.79
C VAL A 175 1.22 9.95 -8.19
N ASN A 176 0.26 9.17 -7.68
CA ASN A 176 -1.16 9.39 -7.97
C ASN A 176 -1.66 10.78 -7.52
N GLU A 177 -1.22 11.25 -6.35
CA GLU A 177 -1.67 12.53 -5.79
C GLU A 177 -0.92 13.74 -6.37
N PHE A 178 0.41 13.64 -6.51
CA PHE A 178 1.26 14.78 -6.87
C PHE A 178 1.56 14.91 -8.37
N SER A 179 1.29 13.90 -9.21
CA SER A 179 1.65 13.95 -10.64
C SER A 179 0.95 15.06 -11.45
N GLU A 180 -0.30 15.36 -11.10
CA GLU A 180 -1.17 16.29 -11.85
C GLU A 180 -1.72 17.43 -10.96
N ARG A 181 -1.16 17.63 -9.77
CA ARG A 181 -1.60 18.67 -8.82
C ARG A 181 -0.61 19.83 -8.77
N GLU A 182 -1.15 21.04 -8.77
CA GLU A 182 -0.39 22.29 -8.57
C GLU A 182 -0.73 22.86 -7.18
N TYR A 183 0.28 23.43 -6.52
CA TYR A 183 0.15 24.08 -5.22
C TYR A 183 0.51 25.56 -5.33
N SER A 184 -0.17 26.44 -4.60
CA SER A 184 0.14 27.87 -4.57
C SER A 184 1.22 28.18 -3.54
N CYS A 185 2.18 29.05 -3.89
CA CYS A 185 3.19 29.56 -2.97
C CYS A 185 2.71 30.76 -2.12
N GLY A 186 1.44 31.13 -2.22
CA GLY A 186 0.87 32.30 -1.55
C GLY A 186 1.27 33.64 -2.20
N SER A 187 0.85 34.74 -1.57
CA SER A 187 0.98 36.10 -2.12
C SER A 187 2.41 36.65 -2.16
N SER A 188 3.34 36.07 -1.40
CA SER A 188 4.75 36.47 -1.37
C SER A 188 5.62 35.77 -2.41
N CYS A 189 5.05 34.85 -3.22
CA CYS A 189 5.73 34.08 -4.26
C CYS A 189 7.03 33.37 -3.82
N HIS A 190 7.21 33.16 -2.52
CA HIS A 190 8.34 32.43 -1.95
C HIS A 190 7.98 30.95 -1.84
N CYS A 191 8.38 30.17 -2.84
CA CYS A 191 8.08 28.74 -2.91
C CYS A 191 9.08 27.91 -2.09
N MET A 192 8.58 26.97 -1.28
CA MET A 192 9.40 25.99 -0.56
C MET A 192 10.20 25.06 -1.50
N TYR A 193 9.65 24.79 -2.69
CA TYR A 193 10.24 23.95 -3.72
C TYR A 193 10.43 24.75 -5.01
N ILE A 194 11.63 24.74 -5.58
CA ILE A 194 11.90 25.40 -6.86
C ILE A 194 11.48 24.44 -7.97
N THR A 195 10.47 24.83 -8.76
CA THR A 195 9.93 24.03 -9.86
C THR A 195 9.79 24.89 -11.12
N ASP A 196 9.53 24.28 -12.27
CA ASP A 196 9.35 24.99 -13.55
C ASP A 196 8.23 26.05 -13.52
N LEU A 197 7.28 25.93 -12.57
CA LEU A 197 6.17 26.86 -12.35
C LEU A 197 6.45 27.94 -11.29
N ALA A 198 7.67 27.97 -10.73
CA ALA A 198 8.11 29.01 -9.79
C ALA A 198 7.84 30.46 -10.26
N PRO A 199 8.04 30.84 -11.56
CA PRO A 199 7.73 32.22 -12.00
C PRO A 199 6.23 32.56 -11.97
N GLN A 200 5.34 31.58 -11.85
CA GLN A 200 3.88 31.78 -11.73
C GLN A 200 3.41 31.67 -10.27
N CYS A 201 4.34 31.65 -9.30
CA CYS A 201 4.05 31.48 -7.87
C CYS A 201 3.30 30.19 -7.55
N LYS A 202 3.62 29.13 -8.32
CA LYS A 202 3.04 27.79 -8.20
C LYS A 202 4.15 26.73 -8.08
N ILE A 203 3.87 25.68 -7.33
CA ILE A 203 4.70 24.48 -7.21
C ILE A 203 4.00 23.37 -7.99
N SER A 204 4.70 22.82 -8.98
CA SER A 204 4.28 21.57 -9.61
C SER A 204 4.52 20.41 -8.66
N GLY A 205 3.50 19.55 -8.45
CA GLY A 205 3.68 18.34 -7.64
C GLY A 205 4.74 17.37 -8.20
N LYS A 206 5.10 17.48 -9.50
CA LYS A 206 6.25 16.75 -10.06
C LYS A 206 7.58 17.14 -9.42
N GLY A 207 7.77 18.41 -9.07
CA GLY A 207 8.97 18.85 -8.36
C GLY A 207 9.06 18.30 -6.94
N VAL A 208 7.90 18.12 -6.28
CA VAL A 208 7.83 17.43 -4.97
C VAL A 208 8.24 15.96 -5.14
N LEU A 209 7.76 15.28 -6.19
CA LEU A 209 8.13 13.89 -6.48
C LEU A 209 9.62 13.73 -6.80
N ASP A 210 10.22 14.67 -7.52
CA ASP A 210 11.64 14.63 -7.87
C ASP A 210 12.55 14.76 -6.63
N GLN A 211 12.13 15.52 -5.62
CA GLN A 211 12.87 15.59 -4.35
C GLN A 211 12.87 14.27 -3.58
N TYR A 212 11.81 13.49 -3.71
CA TYR A 212 11.75 12.12 -3.18
C TYR A 212 12.39 11.09 -4.13
N GLY A 213 12.84 11.50 -5.33
CA GLY A 213 13.43 10.62 -6.34
C GLY A 213 12.41 9.77 -7.11
N TYR A 214 11.12 10.09 -7.03
CA TYR A 214 10.04 9.33 -7.65
C TYR A 214 9.75 9.82 -9.07
N LYS A 215 10.31 9.14 -10.09
CA LYS A 215 10.06 9.50 -11.50
C LYS A 215 8.63 9.12 -11.94
N THR A 216 7.91 10.07 -12.52
CA THR A 216 6.50 9.99 -12.97
C THR A 216 6.26 9.07 -14.18
N GLY A 217 7.28 8.34 -14.67
CA GLY A 217 7.23 7.55 -15.91
C GLY A 217 7.33 6.02 -15.76
N LYS A 218 7.48 5.48 -14.54
CA LYS A 218 7.57 4.02 -14.34
C LYS A 218 6.26 3.35 -13.95
N THR A 219 5.23 4.11 -13.56
CA THR A 219 3.92 3.56 -13.15
C THR A 219 3.28 2.70 -14.25
N GLY A 220 3.53 3.03 -15.52
CA GLY A 220 3.08 2.26 -16.67
C GLY A 220 3.69 0.85 -16.79
N GLU A 221 4.93 0.61 -16.33
CA GLU A 221 5.51 -0.74 -16.34
C GLU A 221 4.93 -1.63 -15.23
N TRP A 222 4.63 -1.04 -14.06
CA TRP A 222 4.02 -1.76 -12.94
C TRP A 222 2.55 -2.10 -13.20
N VAL A 223 1.76 -1.17 -13.77
CA VAL A 223 0.39 -1.42 -14.20
C VAL A 223 0.34 -2.36 -15.41
N ARG A 224 1.33 -2.31 -16.31
CA ARG A 224 1.50 -3.30 -17.37
C ARG A 224 1.81 -4.69 -16.80
N GLY A 225 2.64 -4.79 -15.76
CA GLY A 225 2.86 -6.03 -15.03
C GLY A 225 1.59 -6.58 -14.36
N LEU A 226 0.82 -5.73 -13.70
CA LEU A 226 -0.44 -6.10 -13.04
C LEU A 226 -1.55 -6.45 -14.03
N SER A 227 -1.69 -5.71 -15.13
CA SER A 227 -2.64 -6.02 -16.20
C SER A 227 -2.26 -7.27 -16.98
N ILE A 228 -0.96 -7.54 -17.18
CA ILE A 228 -0.49 -8.83 -17.72
C ILE A 228 -0.80 -9.96 -16.75
N PHE A 229 -0.59 -9.78 -15.44
CA PHE A 229 -0.92 -10.79 -14.44
C PHE A 229 -2.43 -11.10 -14.39
N VAL A 230 -3.29 -10.07 -14.45
CA VAL A 230 -4.75 -10.20 -14.54
C VAL A 230 -5.16 -10.87 -15.86
N SER A 231 -4.55 -10.49 -16.99
CA SER A 231 -4.81 -11.10 -18.30
C SER A 231 -4.34 -12.55 -18.38
N LEU A 232 -3.23 -12.90 -17.70
CA LEU A 232 -2.74 -14.28 -17.60
C LEU A 232 -3.68 -15.15 -16.75
N LEU A 233 -4.26 -14.61 -15.67
CA LEU A 233 -5.29 -15.28 -14.88
C LEU A 233 -6.61 -15.48 -15.66
N GLU A 234 -7.00 -14.52 -16.50
CA GLU A 234 -8.14 -14.68 -17.42
C GLU A 234 -7.87 -15.65 -18.57
N SER A 235 -6.61 -15.76 -19.03
CA SER A 235 -6.23 -16.74 -20.06
C SER A 235 -6.07 -18.16 -19.52
N GLY A 236 -5.65 -18.32 -18.26
CA GLY A 236 -5.55 -19.61 -17.57
C GLY A 236 -6.90 -20.25 -17.26
N THR A 237 -7.97 -19.47 -17.15
CA THR A 237 -9.35 -19.96 -16.92
C THR A 237 -10.09 -20.32 -18.21
N ARG A 238 -9.60 -19.92 -19.38
CA ARG A 238 -10.22 -20.22 -20.69
C ARG A 238 -9.56 -21.40 -21.44
N GLY A 239 -8.51 -22.00 -20.88
CA GLY A 239 -7.76 -23.12 -21.47
C GLY A 239 -8.17 -24.53 -21.02
N GLN A 240 -9.14 -24.66 -20.10
CA GLN A 240 -9.69 -25.97 -19.68
C GLN A 240 -11.21 -26.00 -19.92
N ASN A 241 -11.61 -26.17 -21.18
CA ASN A 241 -12.89 -26.75 -21.59
C ASN A 241 -12.82 -27.16 -23.07
N ILE A 242 -12.20 -28.33 -23.31
CA ILE A 242 -12.68 -29.53 -24.07
C ILE A 242 -13.24 -29.28 -25.49
N PRO A 243 -12.90 -30.11 -26.51
CA PRO A 243 -12.68 -31.55 -26.42
C PRO A 243 -11.30 -32.09 -26.81
#